data_AF-A0A5J4PEF1-F1
#
_entry.id   AF-A0A5J4PEF1-F1
#
_cell.length_a   1.000
_cell.length_b   1.000
_cell.length_c   1.000
_cell.angle_alpha   90.00
_cell.angle_beta   90.00
_cell.angle_gamma   90.00
#
_symmetry.space_group_name_H-M   'P 1'
#
loop_
_entity.id
_entity.type
_entity.pdbx_description
1 polymer ?
#
loop_
_entity_poly.entity_id
_entity_poly.type
_entity_poly.pdbx_seq_one_letter_code
_entity_poly.pdbx_strand_id
1 'polypeptide(L)'
;YLYSPGVAFMVNQQKYDGEYILTSLNFARRLLDYTTEVSAIELKLIPTAGITSVKTKIASIIGDDYLISTRYEQQADMYHIMEIEKLISYLFLTFILMIACFNVIGSLSMLILDKKEDVITLRNLGADNRLISRIFLFEGWMISFFGALAGIALGIALCFIQQKFGIITMGTSGGFVISAYPVSVQASDVGLIFITVLAIGFLSVWYPVRYLSNRLLK
;
A
#
# COMPACT_ATOMS: atom_id res chain seq x y z
N TYR A 1 -51.11 -3.31 19.05
CA TYR A 1 -50.31 -4.54 18.96
C TYR A 1 -49.13 -4.30 18.03
N LEU A 2 -47.90 -4.29 18.56
CA LEU A 2 -46.68 -4.25 17.75
C LEU A 2 -46.47 -5.68 17.22
N TYR A 3 -46.71 -5.88 15.92
CA TYR A 3 -46.35 -7.13 15.26
C TYR A 3 -44.83 -7.17 15.08
N SER A 4 -44.16 -8.15 15.68
CA SER A 4 -42.76 -8.42 15.39
C SER A 4 -42.64 -8.93 13.96
N PRO A 5 -41.81 -8.31 13.09
CA PRO A 5 -41.72 -8.70 11.69
C PRO A 5 -41.14 -10.10 11.45
N GLY A 6 -40.57 -10.75 12.47
CA GLY A 6 -40.01 -12.11 12.34
C GLY A 6 -38.77 -12.22 11.45
N VAL A 7 -38.22 -11.10 10.97
CA VAL A 7 -37.04 -11.05 10.11
C VAL A 7 -35.93 -10.29 10.84
N ALA A 8 -34.77 -10.92 10.98
CA ALA A 8 -33.55 -10.30 11.50
C ALA A 8 -32.64 -9.95 10.33
N PHE A 9 -32.24 -8.68 10.23
CA PHE A 9 -31.22 -8.22 9.30
C PHE A 9 -29.90 -8.16 10.06
N MET A 10 -28.88 -8.89 9.59
CA MET A 10 -27.53 -8.88 10.16
C MET A 10 -26.54 -8.54 9.05
N VAL A 11 -25.74 -7.50 9.29
CA VAL A 11 -24.60 -7.12 8.46
C VAL A 11 -23.31 -7.78 8.99
N ASN A 12 -23.38 -8.47 10.14
CA ASN A 12 -22.25 -9.08 10.83
C ASN A 12 -21.15 -8.06 11.11
N GLN A 13 -21.57 -6.87 11.54
CA GLN A 13 -20.69 -5.82 12.06
C GLN A 13 -21.40 -5.20 13.26
N GLN A 14 -20.77 -5.36 14.44
CA GLN A 14 -21.39 -5.00 15.72
C GLN A 14 -21.86 -3.54 15.79
N LYS A 15 -21.16 -2.63 15.10
CA LYS A 15 -21.55 -1.21 14.99
C LYS A 15 -22.90 -1.02 14.29
N TYR A 16 -23.21 -1.81 13.27
CA TYR A 16 -24.47 -1.68 12.53
C TYR A 16 -25.58 -2.53 13.17
N ASP A 17 -25.26 -3.75 13.59
CA ASP A 17 -26.26 -4.67 14.15
C ASP A 17 -26.71 -4.27 15.57
N GLY A 18 -25.89 -3.51 16.31
CA GLY A 18 -26.21 -3.03 17.66
C GLY A 18 -26.92 -1.67 17.71
N GLU A 19 -26.79 -0.84 16.68
CA GLU A 19 -27.28 0.56 16.69
C GLU A 19 -28.51 0.79 15.80
N TYR A 20 -28.79 -0.09 14.83
CA TYR A 20 -29.83 0.15 13.81
C TYR A 20 -31.03 -0.78 13.97
N ILE A 21 -32.22 -0.19 13.90
CA ILE A 21 -33.49 -0.93 13.74
C ILE A 21 -34.11 -0.52 12.41
N LEU A 22 -34.30 -1.48 11.51
CA LEU A 22 -34.91 -1.25 10.21
C LEU A 22 -36.42 -1.42 10.29
N THR A 23 -37.17 -0.40 9.85
CA THR A 23 -38.63 -0.44 9.80
C THR A 23 -39.16 0.37 8.61
N SER A 24 -40.44 0.22 8.30
CA SER A 24 -41.07 1.00 7.24
C SER A 24 -41.11 2.50 7.60
N LEU A 25 -40.89 3.37 6.62
CA LEU A 25 -40.90 4.82 6.81
C LEU A 25 -42.21 5.34 7.40
N ASN A 26 -43.35 4.80 6.97
CA ASN A 26 -44.67 5.18 7.50
C ASN A 26 -44.82 4.84 8.98
N PHE A 27 -44.29 3.69 9.41
CA PHE A 27 -44.30 3.30 10.82
C PHE A 27 -43.37 4.19 11.65
N ALA A 28 -42.15 4.44 11.17
CA ALA A 28 -41.19 5.32 11.83
C ALA A 28 -41.75 6.75 11.99
N ARG A 29 -42.38 7.30 10.94
CA ARG A 29 -43.02 8.62 10.99
C ARG A 29 -44.14 8.69 12.03
N ARG A 30 -45.02 7.69 12.08
CA ARG A 30 -46.08 7.63 13.09
C ARG A 30 -45.53 7.45 14.52
N LEU A 31 -44.42 6.74 14.67
CA LEU A 31 -43.78 6.52 15.96
C LEU A 31 -43.06 7.77 16.50
N LEU A 32 -42.43 8.54 15.62
CA LEU A 32 -41.65 9.75 15.93
C LEU A 32 -42.46 11.06 15.80
N ASP A 33 -43.77 10.94 15.52
CA ASP A 33 -44.70 12.06 15.31
C ASP A 33 -44.31 13.01 14.14
N TYR A 34 -43.75 12.44 13.08
CA TYR A 34 -43.46 13.16 11.84
C TYR A 34 -44.61 13.05 10.84
N THR A 35 -44.98 14.17 10.22
CA THR A 35 -46.05 14.22 9.21
C THR A 35 -45.50 13.99 7.80
N THR A 36 -44.56 14.83 7.36
CA THR A 36 -43.97 14.80 6.01
C THR A 36 -42.44 14.86 6.01
N GLU A 37 -41.84 15.15 7.16
CA GLU A 37 -40.40 15.36 7.32
C GLU A 37 -39.61 14.05 7.28
N VAL A 38 -38.33 14.18 6.95
CA VAL A 38 -37.34 13.09 6.95
C VAL A 38 -36.02 13.67 7.46
N SER A 39 -35.36 12.97 8.38
CA SER A 39 -34.11 13.43 8.98
C SER A 39 -32.92 13.40 8.00
N ALA A 40 -32.86 12.39 7.13
CA ALA A 40 -31.80 12.25 6.14
C ALA A 40 -32.29 11.51 4.89
N ILE A 41 -31.74 11.87 3.73
CA ILE A 41 -31.99 11.19 2.45
C ILE A 41 -30.67 10.59 1.98
N GLU A 42 -30.63 9.28 1.86
CA GLU A 42 -29.49 8.57 1.29
C GLU A 42 -29.68 8.40 -0.23
N LEU A 43 -28.70 8.86 -1.00
CA LEU A 43 -28.72 8.75 -2.46
C LEU A 43 -27.62 7.78 -2.91
N LYS A 44 -28.03 6.68 -3.56
CA LYS A 44 -27.09 5.74 -4.18
C LYS A 44 -26.77 6.20 -5.60
N LEU A 45 -25.51 6.52 -5.85
CA LEU A 45 -25.03 6.93 -7.17
C LEU A 45 -24.81 5.73 -8.09
N ILE A 46 -24.97 5.97 -9.39
CA ILE A 46 -24.64 5.03 -10.46
C ILE A 46 -23.10 4.92 -10.55
N PRO A 47 -22.50 3.74 -10.81
CA PRO A 47 -21.04 3.55 -10.77
C PRO A 47 -20.22 4.49 -11.66
N THR A 48 -20.82 5.04 -12.70
CA THR A 48 -20.18 5.95 -13.68
C THR A 48 -20.26 7.43 -13.29
N ALA A 49 -20.94 7.77 -12.20
CA ALA A 49 -21.13 9.16 -11.78
C ALA A 49 -20.02 9.62 -10.81
N GLY A 50 -19.40 10.76 -11.11
CA GLY A 50 -18.40 11.37 -10.23
C GLY A 50 -19.03 11.92 -8.95
N ILE A 51 -18.62 11.37 -7.80
CA ILE A 51 -19.15 11.71 -6.47
C ILE A 51 -19.07 13.23 -6.20
N THR A 52 -17.90 13.83 -6.47
CA THR A 52 -17.66 15.26 -6.28
C THR A 52 -18.56 16.12 -7.16
N SER A 53 -18.69 15.76 -8.45
CA SER A 53 -19.51 16.51 -9.40
C SER A 53 -21.00 16.45 -9.04
N VAL A 54 -21.48 15.31 -8.54
CA VAL A 54 -22.86 15.19 -8.08
C VAL A 54 -23.10 15.96 -6.78
N LYS A 55 -22.16 15.92 -5.84
CA LYS A 55 -22.22 16.73 -4.60
C LYS A 55 -22.39 18.21 -4.91
N THR A 56 -21.57 18.76 -5.82
CA THR A 56 -21.67 20.17 -6.21
C THR A 56 -23.01 20.50 -6.87
N LYS A 57 -23.54 19.62 -7.73
CA LYS A 57 -24.86 19.81 -8.36
C LYS A 57 -26.01 19.78 -7.35
N ILE A 58 -25.95 18.87 -6.38
CA ILE A 58 -26.97 18.78 -5.32
C ILE A 58 -26.90 20.02 -4.42
N ALA A 59 -25.70 20.46 -4.06
CA ALA A 59 -25.50 21.69 -3.29
C ALA A 59 -26.11 22.91 -4.01
N SER A 60 -25.94 23.02 -5.33
CA SER A 60 -26.55 24.12 -6.09
C SER A 60 -28.08 24.07 -6.19
N ILE A 61 -28.70 22.91 -5.99
CA ILE A 61 -30.17 22.75 -6.06
C ILE A 61 -30.82 23.00 -4.69
N ILE A 62 -30.18 22.53 -3.62
CA ILE A 62 -30.77 22.48 -2.28
C ILE A 62 -30.35 23.68 -1.41
N GLY A 63 -29.25 24.37 -1.75
CA GLY A 63 -28.71 25.49 -0.98
C GLY A 63 -27.84 25.05 0.21
N ASP A 64 -27.44 26.03 1.05
CA ASP A 64 -26.50 25.82 2.17
C ASP A 64 -27.17 25.38 3.49
N ASP A 65 -28.51 25.32 3.53
CA ASP A 65 -29.27 24.95 4.74
C ASP A 65 -29.14 23.46 5.10
N TYR A 66 -28.57 22.64 4.21
CA TYR A 66 -28.45 21.19 4.37
C TYR A 66 -27.00 20.71 4.30
N LEU A 67 -26.63 19.84 5.26
CA LEU A 67 -25.31 19.23 5.32
C LEU A 67 -25.21 18.06 4.33
N ILE A 68 -24.53 18.27 3.21
CA ILE A 68 -24.28 17.23 2.20
C ILE A 68 -22.96 16.52 2.51
N SER A 69 -23.05 15.40 3.22
CA SER A 69 -21.90 14.55 3.49
C SER A 69 -21.81 13.36 2.54
N THR A 70 -20.62 13.13 2.00
CA THR A 70 -20.35 11.88 1.28
C THR A 70 -20.08 10.75 2.27
N ARG A 71 -20.21 9.49 1.83
CA ARG A 71 -19.81 8.33 2.63
C ARG A 71 -18.38 8.44 3.17
N TYR A 72 -17.46 9.03 2.38
CA TYR A 72 -16.08 9.26 2.82
C TYR A 72 -16.00 10.24 3.99
N GLU A 73 -16.78 11.32 3.96
CA GLU A 73 -16.82 12.32 5.03
C GLU A 73 -17.51 11.78 6.29
N GLN A 74 -18.53 10.94 6.16
CA GLN A 74 -19.20 10.27 7.29
C GLN A 74 -18.32 9.20 7.96
N GLN A 75 -17.33 8.67 7.25
CA GLN A 75 -16.36 7.69 7.75
C GLN A 75 -14.92 8.24 7.79
N ALA A 76 -14.76 9.56 7.93
CA ALA A 76 -13.46 10.22 7.91
C ALA A 76 -12.47 9.60 8.90
N ASP A 77 -12.90 9.25 10.13
CA ASP A 77 -12.02 8.65 11.14
C ASP A 77 -11.40 7.33 10.68
N MET A 78 -12.19 6.43 10.08
CA MET A 78 -11.70 5.15 9.55
C MET A 78 -10.73 5.37 8.39
N TYR A 79 -11.00 6.36 7.54
CA TYR A 79 -10.14 6.69 6.41
C TYR A 79 -8.80 7.31 6.87
N HIS A 80 -8.86 8.26 7.81
CA HIS A 80 -7.67 8.90 8.39
C HIS A 80 -6.79 7.88 9.10
N ILE A 81 -7.37 6.91 9.82
CA ILE A 81 -6.60 5.81 10.42
C ILE A 81 -5.90 4.98 9.33
N MET A 82 -6.60 4.60 8.26
CA MET A 82 -5.99 3.87 7.13
C MET A 82 -4.86 4.66 6.45
N GLU A 83 -5.02 5.97 6.30
CA GLU A 83 -4.00 6.84 5.70
C GLU A 83 -2.75 6.94 6.59
N ILE A 84 -2.94 7.12 7.90
CA ILE A 84 -1.86 7.13 8.89
C ILE A 84 -1.12 5.78 8.92
N GLU A 85 -1.85 4.66 8.90
CA GLU A 85 -1.26 3.31 8.87
C GLU A 85 -0.39 3.10 7.62
N LYS A 86 -0.90 3.52 6.45
CA LYS A 86 -0.13 3.49 5.19
C LYS A 86 1.12 4.34 5.28
N LEU A 87 1.03 5.54 5.86
CA LEU A 87 2.18 6.44 6.03
C LEU A 87 3.24 5.82 6.95
N ILE A 88 2.84 5.23 8.08
CA ILE A 88 3.76 4.56 9.02
C ILE A 88 4.46 3.37 8.33
N SER A 89 3.69 2.55 7.61
CA SER A 89 4.25 1.42 6.85
C SER A 89 5.22 1.87 5.75
N TYR A 90 4.91 2.97 5.07
CA TYR A 90 5.79 3.58 4.08
C TYR A 90 7.09 4.12 4.69
N LEU A 91 7.04 4.73 5.87
CA LEU A 91 8.22 5.19 6.61
C LEU A 91 9.11 4.01 7.00
N PHE A 92 8.55 2.91 7.52
CA PHE A 92 9.32 1.71 7.83
C PHE A 92 9.98 1.10 6.59
N LEU A 93 9.25 1.00 5.48
CA LEU A 93 9.80 0.53 4.21
C LEU A 93 10.99 1.37 3.76
N THR A 94 10.86 2.70 3.82
CA THR A 94 11.92 3.64 3.46
C THR A 94 13.15 3.49 4.36
N PHE A 95 12.94 3.31 5.66
CA PHE A 95 14.03 3.12 6.62
C PHE A 95 14.79 1.80 6.39
N ILE A 96 14.07 0.70 6.16
CA ILE A 96 14.66 -0.61 5.83
C ILE A 96 15.45 -0.51 4.52
N LEU A 97 14.92 0.18 3.52
CA LEU A 97 15.58 0.38 2.24
C LEU A 97 16.87 1.17 2.38
N MET A 98 16.89 2.21 3.23
CA MET A 98 18.11 2.97 3.54
C MET A 98 19.19 2.08 4.15
N ILE A 99 18.84 1.24 5.14
CA ILE A 99 19.77 0.28 5.76
C ILE A 99 20.31 -0.71 4.73
N ALA A 100 19.44 -1.21 3.85
CA ALA A 100 19.83 -2.13 2.78
C ALA A 100 20.84 -1.48 1.82
N CYS A 101 20.64 -0.20 1.45
CA CYS A 101 21.56 0.53 0.58
C CYS A 101 22.96 0.64 1.20
N PHE A 102 23.06 0.97 2.49
CA PHE A 102 24.36 1.00 3.18
C PHE A 102 25.05 -0.36 3.22
N ASN A 103 24.28 -1.43 3.40
CA ASN A 103 24.83 -2.79 3.39
C ASN A 103 25.41 -3.16 2.01
N VAL A 104 24.67 -2.84 0.93
CA VAL A 104 25.15 -3.06 -0.45
C VAL A 104 26.44 -2.27 -0.71
N ILE A 105 26.50 -1.00 -0.30
CA ILE A 105 27.71 -0.18 -0.46
C ILE A 105 28.90 -0.81 0.29
N GLY A 106 28.68 -1.28 1.53
CA GLY A 106 29.70 -1.93 2.35
C GLY A 106 30.21 -3.23 1.72
N SER A 107 29.30 -4.10 1.29
CA SER A 107 29.61 -5.37 0.62
C SER A 107 30.38 -5.16 -0.68
N LEU A 108 29.95 -4.21 -1.52
CA LEU A 108 30.59 -3.93 -2.80
C LEU A 108 31.97 -3.29 -2.62
N SER A 109 32.13 -2.44 -1.61
CA SER A 109 33.43 -1.87 -1.25
C SER A 109 34.41 -2.94 -0.77
N MET A 110 33.95 -3.87 0.07
CA MET A 110 34.75 -5.01 0.52
C MET A 110 35.17 -5.88 -0.67
N LEU A 111 34.24 -6.19 -1.57
CA LEU A 111 34.50 -6.99 -2.77
C LEU A 111 35.57 -6.35 -3.66
N ILE A 112 35.57 -5.02 -3.82
CA ILE A 112 36.61 -4.30 -4.55
C ILE A 112 37.97 -4.42 -3.86
N LEU A 113 38.01 -4.33 -2.52
CA LEU A 113 39.25 -4.43 -1.74
C LEU A 113 39.82 -5.85 -1.79
N ASP A 114 38.98 -6.88 -1.66
CA ASP A 114 39.39 -8.30 -1.76
C ASP A 114 39.93 -8.64 -3.15
N LYS A 115 39.43 -7.96 -4.19
CA LYS A 115 39.85 -8.13 -5.59
C LYS A 115 40.92 -7.16 -6.05
N LYS A 116 41.58 -6.45 -5.13
CA LYS A 116 42.60 -5.44 -5.46
C LYS A 116 43.79 -6.02 -6.23
N GLU A 117 44.28 -7.21 -5.90
CA GLU A 117 45.41 -7.84 -6.61
C GLU A 117 45.06 -8.21 -8.05
N ASP A 118 43.86 -8.75 -8.27
CA ASP A 118 43.31 -9.05 -9.60
C ASP A 118 43.19 -7.77 -10.44
N VAL A 119 42.74 -6.68 -9.83
CA VAL A 119 42.63 -5.34 -10.44
C VAL A 119 44.00 -4.80 -10.86
N ILE A 120 45.04 -4.97 -10.04
CA ILE A 120 46.41 -4.56 -10.37
C ILE A 120 46.94 -5.40 -11.54
N THR A 121 46.69 -6.70 -11.54
CA THR A 121 47.09 -7.61 -12.63
C THR A 121 46.46 -7.20 -13.95
N LEU A 122 45.14 -6.94 -13.97
CA LEU A 122 44.42 -6.43 -15.14
C LEU A 122 44.99 -5.09 -15.64
N ARG A 123 45.35 -4.20 -14.71
CA ARG A 123 45.96 -2.91 -15.05
C ARG A 123 47.35 -3.07 -15.68
N ASN A 124 48.15 -4.02 -15.19
CA ASN A 124 49.44 -4.39 -15.80
C ASN A 124 49.30 -5.00 -17.20
N LEU A 125 48.17 -5.65 -17.48
CA LEU A 125 47.80 -6.15 -18.82
C LEU A 125 47.22 -5.07 -19.74
N GLY A 126 47.13 -3.82 -19.30
CA GLY A 126 46.66 -2.68 -20.10
C GLY A 126 45.17 -2.33 -19.93
N ALA A 127 44.49 -2.87 -18.92
CA ALA A 127 43.11 -2.48 -18.62
C ALA A 127 43.04 -1.02 -18.13
N ASP A 128 42.19 -0.22 -18.76
CA ASP A 128 41.87 1.14 -18.31
C ASP A 128 40.95 1.12 -17.08
N ASN A 129 41.03 2.15 -16.23
CA ASN A 129 40.21 2.33 -15.02
C ASN A 129 38.70 2.28 -15.33
N ARG A 130 38.31 2.67 -16.55
CA ARG A 130 36.93 2.57 -17.04
C ARG A 130 36.47 1.12 -17.22
N LEU A 131 37.36 0.22 -17.68
CA LEU A 131 37.04 -1.20 -17.84
C LEU A 131 36.80 -1.83 -16.47
N ILE A 132 37.70 -1.55 -15.53
CA ILE A 132 37.62 -2.05 -14.15
C ILE A 132 36.33 -1.56 -13.47
N SER A 133 36.01 -0.27 -13.61
CA SER A 133 34.75 0.29 -13.09
C SER A 133 33.51 -0.35 -13.72
N ARG A 134 33.52 -0.67 -15.03
CA ARG A 134 32.40 -1.36 -15.68
C ARG A 134 32.20 -2.77 -15.15
N ILE A 135 33.27 -3.51 -14.85
CA ILE A 135 33.18 -4.86 -14.30
C ILE A 135 32.45 -4.81 -12.95
N PHE A 136 32.89 -3.94 -12.04
CA PHE A 136 32.24 -3.81 -10.72
C PHE A 136 30.82 -3.25 -10.79
N LEU A 137 30.54 -2.33 -11.73
CA LEU A 137 29.16 -1.87 -11.98
C LEU A 137 28.27 -3.01 -12.46
N PHE A 138 28.76 -3.84 -13.39
CA PHE A 138 28.01 -4.97 -13.92
C PHE A 138 27.73 -6.03 -12.84
N GLU A 139 28.74 -6.33 -12.02
CA GLU A 139 28.62 -7.25 -10.88
C GLU A 139 27.55 -6.76 -9.89
N GLY A 140 27.62 -5.48 -9.48
CA GLY A 140 26.64 -4.88 -8.57
C GLY A 140 25.23 -4.83 -9.16
N TRP A 141 25.13 -4.66 -10.48
CA TRP A 141 23.84 -4.69 -11.18
C TRP A 141 23.25 -6.10 -11.23
N MET A 142 24.07 -7.14 -11.46
CA MET A 142 23.63 -8.53 -11.37
C MET A 142 23.13 -8.87 -9.96
N ILE A 143 23.88 -8.48 -8.91
CA ILE A 143 23.48 -8.70 -7.51
C ILE A 143 22.12 -8.03 -7.23
N SER A 144 21.95 -6.77 -7.66
CA SER A 144 20.69 -6.03 -7.47
C SER A 144 19.53 -6.67 -8.23
N PHE A 145 19.77 -7.13 -9.46
CA PHE A 145 18.76 -7.77 -10.30
C PHE A 145 18.29 -9.11 -9.72
N PHE A 146 19.22 -9.99 -9.33
CA PHE A 146 18.88 -11.26 -8.71
C PHE A 146 18.21 -11.06 -7.34
N GLY A 147 18.66 -10.08 -6.56
CA GLY A 147 18.01 -9.70 -5.30
C GLY A 147 16.57 -9.24 -5.50
N ALA A 148 16.32 -8.37 -6.49
CA ALA A 148 14.97 -7.90 -6.82
C ALA A 148 14.07 -9.05 -7.29
N LEU A 149 14.59 -9.94 -8.15
CA LEU A 149 13.84 -11.08 -8.67
C LEU A 149 13.48 -12.08 -7.55
N ALA A 150 14.44 -12.41 -6.69
CA ALA A 150 14.22 -13.30 -5.54
C ALA A 150 13.26 -12.67 -4.52
N GLY A 151 13.40 -11.36 -4.25
CA GLY A 151 12.51 -10.63 -3.34
C GLY A 151 11.07 -10.60 -3.83
N ILE A 152 10.84 -10.36 -5.12
CA ILE A 152 9.49 -10.40 -5.71
C ILE A 152 8.91 -11.81 -5.67
N ALA A 153 9.70 -12.82 -6.04
CA ALA A 153 9.26 -14.21 -5.98
C ALA A 153 8.82 -14.60 -4.56
N LEU A 154 9.62 -14.24 -3.55
CA LEU A 154 9.27 -14.44 -2.14
C LEU A 154 8.03 -13.63 -1.72
N GLY A 155 7.94 -12.35 -2.11
CA GLY A 155 6.79 -11.50 -1.79
C GLY A 155 5.47 -12.03 -2.36
N ILE A 156 5.48 -12.48 -3.63
CA ILE A 156 4.33 -13.12 -4.27
C ILE A 156 3.99 -14.44 -3.58
N ALA A 157 5.00 -15.26 -3.26
CA ALA A 157 4.78 -16.51 -2.54
C ALA A 157 4.12 -16.29 -1.17
N LEU A 158 4.57 -15.27 -0.42
CA LEU A 158 3.96 -14.88 0.86
C LEU A 158 2.52 -14.41 0.67
N CYS A 159 2.24 -13.58 -0.35
CA CYS A 159 0.89 -13.15 -0.66
C CYS A 159 -0.03 -14.33 -1.01
N PHE A 160 0.46 -15.29 -1.80
CA PHE A 160 -0.28 -16.49 -2.17
C PHE A 160 -0.56 -17.38 -0.95
N ILE A 161 0.42 -17.56 -0.06
CA ILE A 161 0.24 -18.27 1.20
C ILE A 161 -0.82 -17.58 2.07
N GLN A 162 -0.77 -16.25 2.17
CA GLN A 162 -1.76 -15.47 2.91
C GLN A 162 -3.16 -15.59 2.32
N GLN A 163 -3.31 -15.58 0.98
CA GLN A 163 -4.60 -15.78 0.32
C GLN A 163 -5.16 -17.19 0.54
N LYS A 164 -4.30 -18.22 0.54
CA LYS A 164 -4.72 -19.62 0.66
C LYS A 164 -4.97 -20.07 2.10
N PHE A 165 -4.14 -19.62 3.04
CA PHE A 165 -4.17 -20.07 4.44
C PHE A 165 -4.73 -19.02 5.40
N GLY A 166 -4.81 -17.75 5.00
CA GLY A 166 -5.37 -16.69 5.85
C GLY A 166 -4.64 -16.51 7.19
N ILE A 167 -3.32 -16.68 7.19
CA ILE A 167 -2.47 -16.77 8.40
C ILE A 167 -2.64 -15.51 9.29
N ILE A 168 -2.70 -14.34 8.66
CA ILE A 168 -3.01 -13.08 9.36
C ILE A 168 -4.53 -12.89 9.37
N THR A 169 -5.14 -13.26 10.49
CA THR A 169 -6.57 -13.10 10.74
C THR A 169 -6.88 -11.69 11.27
N MET A 170 -8.05 -11.16 10.92
CA MET A 170 -8.59 -9.93 11.48
C MET A 170 -9.18 -10.20 12.88
N GLY A 171 -8.34 -10.63 13.83
CA GLY A 171 -8.74 -10.89 15.22
C GLY A 171 -9.63 -12.12 15.44
N THR A 172 -9.56 -12.68 16.65
CA THR A 172 -10.17 -13.96 17.05
C THR A 172 -11.58 -13.82 17.61
N SER A 173 -12.38 -12.86 17.14
CA SER A 173 -13.66 -12.52 17.81
C SER A 173 -14.79 -12.26 16.82
N GLY A 174 -15.43 -13.34 16.36
CA GLY A 174 -16.88 -13.51 16.17
C GLY A 174 -17.71 -12.45 15.41
N GLY A 175 -17.11 -11.44 14.79
CA GLY A 175 -17.82 -10.27 14.26
C GLY A 175 -17.32 -9.75 12.92
N PHE A 176 -16.50 -10.53 12.20
CA PHE A 176 -16.08 -10.23 10.83
C PHE A 176 -16.33 -11.46 9.96
N VAL A 177 -17.14 -11.31 8.89
CA VAL A 177 -17.47 -12.37 7.91
C VAL A 177 -16.27 -12.77 7.04
N ILE A 178 -15.18 -12.01 7.13
CA ILE A 178 -13.97 -12.20 6.34
C ILE A 178 -12.85 -12.62 7.31
N SER A 179 -12.51 -13.91 7.31
CA SER A 179 -11.60 -14.54 8.27
C SER A 179 -10.12 -14.19 8.08
N ALA A 180 -9.75 -13.50 7.00
CA ALA A 180 -8.37 -13.15 6.68
C ALA A 180 -8.28 -11.76 6.03
N TYR A 181 -7.19 -11.02 6.30
CA TYR A 181 -6.95 -9.73 5.64
C TYR A 181 -6.94 -9.92 4.10
N PRO A 182 -7.87 -9.30 3.34
CA PRO A 182 -7.97 -9.53 1.91
C PRO A 182 -6.79 -8.87 1.19
N VAL A 183 -5.81 -9.70 0.78
CA VAL A 183 -4.65 -9.25 -0.01
C VAL A 183 -5.02 -9.30 -1.49
N SER A 184 -5.16 -8.14 -2.13
CA SER A 184 -5.30 -8.03 -3.58
C SER A 184 -3.95 -7.67 -4.20
N VAL A 185 -3.30 -8.64 -4.84
CA VAL A 185 -2.03 -8.41 -5.53
C VAL A 185 -2.33 -7.80 -6.91
N GLN A 186 -2.07 -6.51 -7.08
CA GLN A 186 -2.15 -5.86 -8.38
C GLN A 186 -0.80 -5.95 -9.11
N ALA A 187 -0.83 -6.38 -10.36
CA ALA A 187 0.39 -6.49 -11.18
C ALA A 187 1.08 -5.14 -11.41
N SER A 188 0.31 -4.03 -11.41
CA SER A 188 0.84 -2.66 -11.48
C SER A 188 1.75 -2.34 -10.30
N ASP A 189 1.34 -2.73 -9.09
CA ASP A 189 2.08 -2.43 -7.86
C ASP A 189 3.37 -3.23 -7.80
N VAL A 190 3.33 -4.51 -8.19
CA VAL A 190 4.52 -5.35 -8.32
C VAL A 190 5.50 -4.77 -9.33
N GLY A 191 5.01 -4.32 -10.49
CA GLY A 191 5.84 -3.68 -11.51
C GLY A 191 6.49 -2.38 -11.02
N LEU A 192 5.75 -1.53 -10.31
CA LEU A 192 6.26 -0.31 -9.69
C LEU A 192 7.34 -0.60 -8.64
N ILE A 193 7.12 -1.60 -7.78
CA ILE A 193 8.11 -2.03 -6.78
C ILE A 193 9.37 -2.56 -7.46
N PHE A 194 9.24 -3.36 -8.52
CA PHE A 194 10.39 -3.88 -9.26
C PHE A 194 11.25 -2.75 -9.85
N ILE A 195 10.61 -1.78 -10.50
CA ILE A 195 11.30 -0.65 -11.13
C ILE A 195 11.98 0.23 -10.07
N THR A 196 11.30 0.52 -8.96
CA THR A 196 11.86 1.34 -7.88
C THR A 196 13.05 0.66 -7.20
N VAL A 197 12.98 -0.63 -6.90
CA VAL A 197 14.09 -1.39 -6.33
C VAL A 197 15.27 -1.44 -7.30
N LEU A 198 15.03 -1.67 -8.60
CA LEU A 198 16.09 -1.64 -9.61
C LEU A 198 16.75 -0.27 -9.73
N ALA A 199 15.96 0.81 -9.73
CA ALA A 199 16.48 2.18 -9.82
C ALA A 199 17.34 2.52 -8.59
N ILE A 200 16.87 2.17 -7.40
CA ILE A 200 17.58 2.44 -6.15
C ILE A 200 18.83 1.56 -6.01
N GLY A 201 18.74 0.28 -6.37
CA GLY A 201 19.90 -0.62 -6.42
C GLY A 201 20.96 -0.10 -7.39
N PHE A 202 20.55 0.34 -8.58
CA PHE A 202 21.46 0.93 -9.57
C PHE A 202 22.13 2.21 -9.04
N LEU A 203 21.37 3.14 -8.43
CA LEU A 203 21.91 4.36 -7.83
C LEU A 203 22.89 4.06 -6.70
N SER A 204 22.56 3.11 -5.83
CA SER A 204 23.38 2.68 -4.69
C SER A 204 24.68 2.00 -5.10
N VAL A 205 24.74 1.34 -6.26
CA VAL A 205 25.98 0.77 -6.82
C VAL A 205 26.77 1.82 -7.58
N TRP A 206 26.10 2.69 -8.33
CA TRP A 206 26.75 3.69 -9.16
C TRP A 206 27.50 4.76 -8.36
N TYR A 207 26.89 5.25 -7.27
CA TYR A 207 27.50 6.26 -6.42
C TYR A 207 28.87 5.84 -5.84
N PRO A 208 29.00 4.70 -5.13
CA PRO A 208 30.28 4.25 -4.59
C PRO A 208 31.25 3.86 -5.69
N VAL A 209 30.86 3.17 -6.77
CA VAL A 209 31.84 2.80 -7.81
C VAL A 209 32.48 4.04 -8.45
N ARG A 210 31.69 5.08 -8.71
CA ARG A 210 32.20 6.34 -9.27
C ARG A 210 33.08 7.10 -8.27
N TYR A 211 32.75 7.06 -6.98
CA TYR A 211 33.51 7.70 -5.92
C TYR A 211 34.80 6.94 -5.54
N LEU A 212 34.72 5.61 -5.35
CA LEU A 212 35.85 4.72 -5.04
C LEU A 212 36.83 4.60 -6.21
N SER A 213 36.36 4.50 -7.46
CA SER A 213 37.23 4.49 -8.64
C SER A 213 38.16 5.71 -8.64
N ASN A 214 37.65 6.89 -8.31
CA ASN A 214 38.46 8.11 -8.31
C ASN A 214 39.43 8.21 -7.12
N ARG A 215 39.20 7.49 -6.02
CA ARG A 215 40.00 7.61 -4.78
C ARG A 215 40.96 6.44 -4.53
N LEU A 216 40.63 5.23 -4.98
CA LEU A 216 41.47 4.03 -4.85
C LEU A 216 42.44 3.83 -6.02
N LEU A 217 42.21 4.49 -7.17
CA LEU A 217 43.07 4.35 -8.36
C LEU A 217 44.15 5.44 -8.47
N LYS A 218 44.39 6.18 -7.38
CA LYS A 218 45.60 6.99 -7.17
C LYS A 218 46.68 6.15 -6.49
#